data_AF-A0A821QY13-F1
#
_entry.id   AF-A0A821QY13-F1
#
_cell.length_a   1.000
_cell.length_b   1.000
_cell.length_c   1.000
_cell.angle_alpha   90.00
_cell.angle_beta   90.00
_cell.angle_gamma   90.00
#
_symmetry.space_group_name_H-M   'P 1'
#
loop_
_entity.id
_entity.type
_entity.pdbx_description
1 polymer ?
#
loop_
_entity_poly.entity_id
_entity_poly.type
_entity_poly.pdbx_seq_one_letter_code
_entity_poly.pdbx_strand_id
1 'polypeptide(L)' 'MNPIEHMWDKLKRRVRARQPVAQTMQELKTAIEEEWEMIPQNFIERLINSMPNRMRAVVDAHGGNTRH' A
#
# COMPACT_ATOMS: atom_id res chain seq x y z
N MET A 1 -5.24 -9.33 -7.09
CA MET A 1 -4.04 -8.93 -6.34
C MET A 1 -3.41 -7.73 -7.06
N ASN A 2 -3.67 -6.51 -6.59
CA ASN A 2 -3.28 -5.28 -7.28
C ASN A 2 -2.24 -4.53 -6.42
N PRO A 3 -1.03 -4.20 -6.93
CA PRO A 3 -0.03 -3.40 -6.25
C PRO A 3 -0.60 -2.16 -5.59
N ILE A 4 -1.49 -1.46 -6.28
CA ILE A 4 -2.06 -0.22 -5.77
C ILE A 4 -2.82 -0.46 -4.46
N GLU A 5 -3.45 -1.62 -4.29
CA GLU A 5 -4.14 -2.00 -3.05
C GLU A 5 -3.15 -2.23 -1.90
N HIS A 6 -1.99 -2.82 -2.17
CA HIS A 6 -0.93 -2.96 -1.15
C HIS A 6 -0.34 -1.62 -0.75
N MET A 7 -0.22 -0.69 -1.70
CA MET A 7 0.20 0.67 -1.41
C MET A 7 -0.84 1.38 -0.53
N TRP A 8 -2.11 1.31 -0.90
CA TRP A 8 -3.20 1.89 -0.12
C TRP A 8 -3.31 1.29 1.28
N ASP A 9 -3.16 -0.03 1.42
CA ASP A 9 -3.14 -0.69 2.72
C ASP A 9 -1.97 -0.21 3.59
N LYS A 10 -0.77 -0.08 3.01
CA LYS A 10 0.39 0.48 3.72
C LYS A 10 0.12 1.90 4.20
N LEU A 11 -0.38 2.78 3.32
CA LEU A 11 -0.68 4.17 3.65
C LEU A 11 -1.72 4.27 4.77
N LYS A 12 -2.84 3.54 4.65
CA LYS A 12 -3.90 3.49 5.67
C LYS A 12 -3.36 3.07 7.03
N ARG A 13 -2.48 2.06 7.08
CA ARG A 13 -1.86 1.60 8.34
C ARG A 13 -0.97 2.67 8.97
N ARG A 14 -0.19 3.39 8.16
CA ARG A 14 0.68 4.46 8.67
C ARG A 14 -0.12 5.63 9.23
N VAL A 15 -1.12 6.10 8.48
CA VAL A 15 -2.01 7.19 8.93
C VAL A 15 -2.74 6.79 10.23
N ARG A 16 -3.21 5.54 10.36
CA ARG A 16 -3.84 5.04 11.60
C ARG A 16 -2.88 4.90 12.78
N ALA A 17 -1.59 4.71 12.53
CA ALA A 17 -0.58 4.55 13.58
C ALA A 17 -0.07 5.90 14.11
N ARG A 18 -0.43 7.03 13.48
CA ARG A 18 -0.03 8.36 13.91
C ARG A 18 -0.57 8.72 15.27
N GLN A 19 0.23 9.48 16.01
CA GLN A 19 -0.15 10.10 17.27
C GLN A 19 0.25 11.59 17.26
N PRO A 20 -0.67 12.52 17.60
CA PRO A 20 -2.09 12.27 17.88
C PRO A 20 -2.84 11.79 16.63
N VAL A 21 -3.95 11.08 16.86
CA VAL A 21 -4.85 10.69 15.77
C VAL A 21 -5.51 11.95 15.23
N ALA A 22 -5.56 12.11 13.91
CA ALA A 22 -6.26 13.21 13.27
C ALA A 22 -7.73 13.25 13.71
N GLN A 23 -8.17 14.40 14.23
CA GLN A 23 -9.53 14.63 14.71
C GLN A 23 -10.36 15.46 13.72
N THR A 24 -9.71 16.16 12.79
CA THR A 24 -10.37 16.94 11.75
C THR A 24 -10.07 16.41 10.34
N MET A 25 -10.92 16.74 9.37
CA MET A 25 -10.69 16.38 7.96
C MET A 25 -9.40 17.00 7.41
N GLN A 26 -9.06 18.20 7.89
CA GLN A 26 -7.84 18.90 7.49
C GLN A 26 -6.59 18.19 8.04
N GLU A 27 -6.60 17.82 9.32
CA GLU A 27 -5.53 17.01 9.92
C GLU A 27 -5.39 15.65 9.22
N LEU A 28 -6.50 15.01 8.86
CA LEU A 28 -6.47 13.74 8.13
C LEU A 28 -5.84 13.92 6.74
N LYS A 29 -6.20 14.98 6.02
CA LYS A 29 -5.62 15.28 4.71
C LYS A 29 -4.11 15.52 4.81
N THR A 30 -3.68 16.38 5.74
CA THR A 30 -2.25 16.62 6.01
C THR A 30 -1.54 15.34 6.39
N ALA A 31 -2.17 14.49 7.20
CA ALA A 31 -1.56 13.23 7.61
C ALA A 31 -1.37 12.24 6.47
N ILE A 32 -2.31 12.20 5.52
CA ILE A 32 -2.18 11.39 4.32
C ILE A 32 -1.04 11.91 3.44
N GLU A 33 -0.96 13.22 3.21
CA GLU A 33 0.10 13.83 2.39
C GLU A 33 1.49 13.58 2.99
N GLU A 34 1.66 13.80 4.29
CA GLU A 34 2.94 13.56 4.95
C GLU A 34 3.34 12.08 4.96
N GLU A 35 2.42 11.15 5.27
CA GLU A 35 2.77 9.73 5.22
C GLU A 35 3.05 9.25 3.80
N TRP A 36 2.38 9.83 2.80
CA TRP A 36 2.64 9.53 1.40
C TRP A 36 4.08 9.89 1.01
N GLU A 37 4.53 11.09 1.34
CA GLU A 37 5.91 11.55 1.11
C GLU A 37 6.95 10.73 1.89
N MET A 38 6.58 10.18 3.05
CA MET A 38 7.46 9.32 3.86
C MET A 38 7.53 7.88 3.37
N ILE A 39 6.74 7.46 2.38
CA ILE A 39 6.85 6.11 1.81
C ILE A 39 8.15 6.02 1.00
N PRO A 40 9.11 5.15 1.39
CA PRO A 40 10.36 5.05 0.67
C PRO A 40 10.17 4.57 -0.78
N GLN A 41 10.90 5.18 -1.71
CA GLN A 41 10.85 4.78 -3.13
C GLN A 41 11.20 3.30 -3.34
N ASN A 42 12.12 2.75 -2.53
CA ASN A 42 12.49 1.33 -2.60
C ASN A 42 11.31 0.38 -2.29
N PHE A 43 10.31 0.83 -1.52
CA PHE A 43 9.09 0.07 -1.27
C PHE A 43 8.23 0.03 -2.53
N ILE A 44 8.10 1.15 -3.23
CA ILE A 44 7.39 1.27 -4.52
C ILE A 44 8.07 0.37 -5.56
N GLU A 45 9.40 0.46 -5.68
CA GLU A 45 10.17 -0.34 -6.63
C GLU A 45 10.04 -1.84 -6.37
N ARG A 46 10.15 -2.29 -5.11
CA ARG A 46 9.94 -3.69 -4.75
C ARG A 46 8.54 -4.18 -5.10
N LEU A 47 7.55 -3.32 -4.91
CA LEU A 47 6.16 -3.64 -5.21
C LEU A 47 5.96 -3.83 -6.73
N ILE A 48 6.50 -2.90 -7.53
CA ILE A 48 6.50 -2.99 -9.00
C ILE A 48 7.28 -4.23 -9.47
N ASN A 49 8.48 -4.46 -8.96
CA ASN A 49 9.33 -5.60 -9.34
C ASN A 49 8.71 -6.95 -8.97
N SER A 50 7.83 -6.97 -7.95
CA SER A 50 7.11 -8.19 -7.57
C SER A 50 5.92 -8.51 -8.49
N MET A 51 5.51 -7.60 -9.38
CA MET A 51 4.33 -7.78 -10.21
C MET A 51 4.37 -8.96 -11.19
N PRO A 52 5.46 -9.18 -11.93
CA PRO A 52 5.54 -10.33 -12.83
C PRO A 52 5.34 -11.66 -12.10
N ASN A 53 5.90 -11.79 -10.89
CA ASN A 53 5.76 -12.98 -10.07
C ASN A 53 4.33 -13.16 -9.52
N ARG A 54 3.68 -12.05 -9.12
CA ARG A 54 2.28 -12.07 -8.65
C ARG A 54 1.30 -12.40 -9.77
N MET A 55 1.52 -11.85 -10.96
CA MET A 55 0.73 -12.18 -12.16
C MET A 55 0.87 -13.66 -12.51
N ARG A 56 2.11 -14.20 -12.46
CA ARG A 56 2.35 -15.63 -12.64
C ARG A 56 1.62 -16.47 -11.61
N ALA A 57 1.67 -16.11 -10.33
CA ALA A 57 0.93 -16.82 -9.29
C ALA A 57 -0.58 -16.85 -9.55
N VAL A 58 -1.17 -15.76 -10.06
CA VAL A 58 -2.61 -15.71 -10.40
C VAL A 58 -2.94 -16.61 -11.59
N VAL A 59 -2.06 -16.65 -12.59
CA VAL A 59 -2.18 -17.57 -13.73
C VAL A 59 -2.08 -19.02 -13.28
N ASP A 60 -1.08 -19.35 -12.46
CA ASP A 60 -0.87 -20.70 -11.91
C ASP A 60 -2.05 -21.15 -11.04
N ALA A 61 -2.65 -20.21 -10.30
CA ALA A 61 -3.85 -20.44 -9.51
C ALA A 61 -5.14 -20.55 -10.35
N HIS A 62 -5.07 -20.45 -11.69
CA HIS A 62 -6.23 -20.42 -12.59
C HIS A 62 -7.26 -19.34 -12.18
N GLY A 63 -6.79 -18.20 -11.68
CA GLY A 63 -7.64 -17.13 -11.14
C GLY A 63 -8.11 -17.32 -9.69
N GLY A 64 -7.72 -18.42 -9.03
CA GLY A 64 -7.97 -18.68 -7.61
C GLY A 64 -7.14 -17.79 -6.66
N ASN A 65 -7.39 -17.93 -5.36
CA ASN A 65 -6.69 -17.16 -4.33
C ASN A 65 -5.19 -17.47 -4.31
N THR A 66 -4.38 -16.42 -4.36
CA THR A 66 -2.93 -16.49 -4.25
C THR A 66 -2.49 -15.92 -2.89
N ARG A 67 -1.39 -16.44 -2.33
CA ARG A 67 -0.92 -16.11 -0.97
C ARG A 67 -0.19 -14.76 -0.94
N HIS A 68 -0.84 -13.67 -1.32
CA HIS A 68 -0.27 -12.32 -1.29
C HIS A 68 -1.33 -11.24 -1.11
#